data_AF-A0A965MHD9-F1
#
_entry.id   AF-A0A965MHD9-F1
#
_cell.length_a   1.000
_cell.length_b   1.000
_cell.length_c   1.000
_cell.angle_alpha   90.00
_cell.angle_beta   90.00
_cell.angle_gamma   90.00
#
_symmetry.space_group_name_H-M   'P 1'
#
loop_
_entity.id
_entity.type
_entity.pdbx_description
1 polymer ?
#
loop_
_entity_poly.entity_id
_entity_poly.type
_entity_poly.pdbx_seq_one_letter_code
_entity_poly.pdbx_strand_id
1 'polypeptide(L)' 'MDGFNDCIIGWCERANMDEVVAYDKWKIIEKLKKSGMTGLEAMDYFYFNQLGAWVGEGTPVFIDLKKKL' A
#
# COMPACT_ATOMS: atom_id res chain seq x y z
N MET A 1 5.28 -3.72 -6.58
CA MET A 1 4.55 -4.50 -5.54
C MET A 1 3.69 -5.51 -6.29
N ASP A 2 4.30 -6.63 -6.64
CA ASP A 2 3.75 -7.52 -7.67
C ASP A 2 2.48 -8.19 -7.16
N GLY A 3 1.47 -8.26 -8.03
CA GLY A 3 0.17 -8.83 -7.70
C GLY A 3 -0.80 -7.89 -6.96
N PHE A 4 -0.46 -6.62 -6.73
CA PHE A 4 -1.34 -5.64 -6.04
C PHE A 4 -1.90 -4.54 -6.94
N ASN A 5 -1.85 -4.68 -8.27
CA ASN A 5 -2.31 -3.65 -9.21
C ASN A 5 -3.79 -3.27 -9.02
N ASP A 6 -4.63 -4.19 -8.57
CA ASP A 6 -6.05 -3.97 -8.23
C ASP A 6 -6.27 -3.11 -6.97
N CYS A 7 -5.21 -2.90 -6.19
CA CYS A 7 -5.19 -2.04 -5.02
C CYS A 7 -4.74 -0.61 -5.34
N ILE A 8 -4.31 -0.33 -6.58
CA ILE A 8 -3.92 1.01 -7.03
C ILE A 8 -5.15 1.91 -7.07
N ILE A 9 -4.99 3.14 -6.59
CA ILE A 9 -6.03 4.19 -6.61
C ILE A 9 -5.63 5.41 -7.42
N GLY A 10 -4.37 5.50 -7.86
CA GLY A 10 -3.90 6.54 -8.76
C GLY A 10 -2.41 6.82 -8.61
N TRP A 11 -1.99 7.96 -9.16
CA TRP A 11 -0.67 8.53 -8.99
C TRP A 11 -0.70 9.62 -7.93
N CYS A 12 0.42 9.79 -7.23
CA CYS A 12 0.64 10.83 -6.24
C CYS A 12 1.82 11.70 -6.70
N GLU A 13 1.62 13.00 -6.73
CA GLU A 13 2.61 13.99 -7.12
C GLU A 13 2.94 14.93 -5.97
N ARG A 14 4.18 15.41 -5.94
CA ARG A 14 4.63 16.48 -5.03
C ARG A 14 5.71 17.30 -5.72
N ALA A 15 5.80 18.58 -5.37
CA ALA A 15 6.78 19.48 -5.98
C ALA A 15 8.21 18.92 -5.86
N ASN A 16 8.94 18.94 -6.97
CA ASN A 16 10.35 18.53 -7.08
C ASN A 16 10.64 17.05 -6.75
N MET A 17 9.67 16.15 -6.85
CA MET A 17 9.93 14.70 -6.69
C MET A 17 9.15 13.92 -7.73
N ASP A 18 9.65 12.74 -8.07
CA ASP A 18 9.00 11.85 -9.03
C ASP A 18 7.60 11.45 -8.55
N GLU A 19 6.71 11.21 -9.52
CA GLU A 19 5.40 10.64 -9.26
C GLU A 19 5.53 9.22 -8.71
N VAL A 20 4.68 8.88 -7.75
CA VAL A 20 4.65 7.55 -7.14
C VAL A 20 3.25 6.99 -7.16
N VAL A 21 3.14 5.67 -7.27
CA VAL A 21 1.85 5.00 -7.26
C VAL A 21 1.24 5.03 -5.86
N ALA A 22 -0.02 5.39 -5.77
CA ALA A 22 -0.81 5.35 -4.55
C ALA A 22 -1.67 4.08 -4.50
N TYR A 23 -1.61 3.38 -3.36
CA TYR A 23 -2.41 2.19 -3.10
C TYR A 23 -3.43 2.43 -1.97
N ASP A 24 -4.60 1.81 -2.07
CA ASP A 24 -5.56 1.69 -0.97
C ASP A 24 -5.04 0.65 0.03
N LYS A 25 -4.69 1.12 1.24
CA LYS A 25 -4.23 0.27 2.34
C LYS A 25 -5.20 -0.87 2.62
N TRP A 26 -6.50 -0.61 2.66
CA TRP A 26 -7.47 -1.62 3.07
C TRP A 26 -7.72 -2.67 1.99
N LYS A 27 -7.61 -2.32 0.70
CA LYS A 27 -7.64 -3.32 -0.38
C LYS A 27 -6.46 -4.29 -0.29
N ILE A 28 -5.28 -3.78 0.05
CA ILE A 28 -4.09 -4.62 0.28
C ILE A 28 -4.33 -5.60 1.42
N ILE A 29 -4.78 -5.11 2.57
CA ILE A 29 -5.07 -5.94 3.75
C ILE A 29 -6.12 -7.02 3.44
N GLU A 30 -7.21 -6.66 2.76
CA GLU A 30 -8.23 -7.64 2.37
C GLU A 30 -7.71 -8.66 1.36
N LYS A 31 -6.82 -8.26 0.45
CA LYS A 31 -6.18 -9.19 -0.49
C LYS A 31 -5.26 -10.18 0.21
N LEU A 32 -4.46 -9.71 1.16
CA LEU A 32 -3.61 -10.57 2.01
C LEU A 32 -4.47 -11.56 2.81
N LYS A 33 -5.58 -11.11 3.40
CA LYS A 33 -6.53 -12.01 4.09
C LYS A 33 -7.10 -13.08 3.16
N LYS A 34 -7.47 -12.71 1.92
CA LYS A 34 -7.95 -13.68 0.91
C LYS A 34 -6.90 -14.71 0.51
N SER A 35 -5.61 -14.41 0.69
CA SER A 35 -4.51 -15.37 0.48
C SER A 35 -4.31 -16.35 1.66
N GLY A 36 -5.12 -16.24 2.72
CA GLY A 36 -5.11 -17.16 3.86
C GLY A 36 -4.51 -16.58 5.15
N MET A 37 -4.11 -15.30 5.15
CA MET A 37 -3.63 -14.64 6.36
C MET A 37 -4.78 -14.24 7.29
N THR A 38 -4.57 -14.31 8.60
CA THR A 38 -5.44 -13.67 9.57
C THR A 38 -5.39 -12.14 9.44
N GLY A 39 -6.35 -11.44 10.06
CA GLY A 39 -6.35 -9.97 10.05
C GLY A 39 -5.09 -9.36 10.67
N LEU A 40 -4.54 -9.99 11.72
CA LEU A 40 -3.31 -9.53 12.37
C LEU A 40 -2.09 -9.78 11.48
N GLU A 41 -1.94 -10.99 10.95
CA GLU A 41 -0.83 -11.34 10.03
C GLU A 41 -0.83 -10.47 8.78
N ALA A 42 -2.00 -10.19 8.19
CA ALA A 42 -2.11 -9.31 7.04
C ALA A 42 -1.65 -7.88 7.35
N MET A 43 -1.99 -7.38 8.54
CA MET A 43 -1.56 -6.05 9.01
C MET A 43 -0.05 -6.02 9.26
N ASP A 44 0.48 -6.98 10.00
CA ASP A 44 1.92 -7.07 10.28
C ASP A 44 2.72 -7.22 8.99
N TYR A 45 2.25 -8.05 8.06
CA TYR A 45 2.86 -8.21 6.74
C TYR A 45 2.89 -6.89 5.97
N PHE A 46 1.76 -6.18 5.90
CA PHE A 46 1.67 -4.88 5.24
C PHE A 46 2.64 -3.87 5.87
N TYR A 47 2.66 -3.75 7.19
CA TYR A 47 3.51 -2.77 7.87
C TYR A 47 5.00 -3.05 7.68
N PHE A 48 5.41 -4.32 7.74
CA PHE A 48 6.82 -4.70 7.62
C PHE A 48 7.30 -4.78 6.16
N ASN A 49 6.56 -5.48 5.28
CA ASN A 49 7.02 -5.84 3.94
C ASN A 49 6.59 -4.85 2.85
N GLN A 50 5.63 -3.97 3.12
CA GLN A 50 5.09 -3.05 2.10
C GLN A 50 5.26 -1.59 2.51
N LEU A 51 4.71 -1.19 3.66
CA LEU A 51 4.90 0.18 4.17
C LEU A 51 6.36 0.42 4.60
N GLY A 52 6.96 -0.55 5.29
CA GLY A 52 8.35 -0.49 5.75
C GLY A 52 9.40 -0.78 4.68
N ALA A 53 8.99 -1.29 3.50
CA ALA A 53 9.90 -1.65 2.43
C ALA A 53 10.26 -0.42 1.57
N TRP A 54 11.30 0.30 1.99
CA TRP A 54 11.87 1.38 1.19
C TRP A 54 12.83 0.84 0.12
N VAL A 55 12.52 1.11 -1.15
CA VAL A 55 13.30 0.63 -2.32
C VAL A 55 13.79 1.76 -3.22
N GLY A 56 13.79 3.01 -2.71
CA GLY A 56 14.22 4.20 -3.44
C GLY A 56 13.10 5.22 -3.64
N GLU A 57 13.33 6.23 -4.47
CA GLU A 57 12.42 7.37 -4.62
C GLU A 57 11.07 7.01 -5.25
N GLY A 58 11.03 5.94 -6.06
CA GLY A 58 9.79 5.35 -6.60
C GLY A 58 9.01 4.48 -5.62
N THR A 59 9.38 4.44 -4.32
CA THR A 59 8.65 3.68 -3.31
C THR A 59 7.20 4.18 -3.24
N PRO A 60 6.19 3.30 -3.36
CA PRO A 60 4.80 3.71 -3.42
C PRO A 60 4.32 4.32 -2.10
N VAL A 61 3.19 5.03 -2.17
CA VAL A 61 2.48 5.55 -1.00
C VAL A 61 1.20 4.77 -0.75
N PHE A 62 0.74 4.80 0.51
CA PHE A 62 -0.43 4.06 0.96
C PHE A 62 -1.43 5.01 1.61
N ILE A 63 -2.68 4.97 1.15
CA ILE A 63 -3.75 5.85 1.62
C ILE A 63 -4.74 5.04 2.45
N ASP A 64 -5.07 5.57 3.63
CA ASP A 64 -6.20 5.08 4.43
C ASP A 64 -7.46 5.87 4.07
N LEU A 65 -8.24 5.36 3.10
CA LEU A 65 -9.48 5.99 2.64
C LEU A 65 -10.61 5.97 3.68
N LYS A 66 -10.45 5.26 4.80
CA LYS A 66 -11.43 5.22 5.89
C LYS A 66 -11.15 6.26 6.97
N LYS A 67 -9.92 6.79 7.02
CA LYS A 67 -9.52 7.79 8.00
C LYS A 67 -10.09 9.16 7.61
N LYS A 68 -10.89 9.74 8.49
CA LYS A 68 -11.41 11.12 8.35
C LYS A 68 -10.43 12.10 9.01
N LEU A 69 -10.36 13.32 8.45
CA LEU A 69 -9.63 14.46 9.02
C LEU A 69 -10.37 15.04 10.22
#